data_AF-A0A1H4WBD3-F1
#
_entry.id   AF-A0A1H4WBD3-F1
#
_cell.length_a   1.000
_cell.length_b   1.000
_cell.length_c   1.000
_cell.angle_alpha   90.00
_cell.angle_beta   90.00
_cell.angle_gamma   90.00
#
_symmetry.space_group_name_H-M   'P 1'
#
loop_
_entity.id
_entity.type
_entity.pdbx_description
1 polymer ?
#
loop_
_entity_poly.entity_id
_entity_poly.type
_entity_poly.pdbx_seq_one_letter_code
_entity_poly.pdbx_strand_id
1 'polypeptide(L)' 'MYEYTKTILKKVSFNSELFCKELEKALTRLLPHEINELKIWLREFTATRPELYFCMAIVKK' A
#
# COMPACT_ATOMS: atom_id res chain seq x y z
N MET A 1 3.48 12.23 -5.77
CA MET A 1 3.87 11.55 -4.51
C MET A 1 3.75 10.04 -4.61
N TYR A 2 2.96 9.55 -5.56
CA TYR A 2 2.71 8.15 -5.85
C TYR A 2 3.95 7.25 -6.03
N GLU A 3 4.91 7.60 -6.90
CA GLU A 3 6.10 6.76 -7.12
C GLU A 3 7.00 6.62 -5.88
N TYR A 4 7.06 7.68 -5.07
CA TYR A 4 7.74 7.64 -3.78
C TYR A 4 7.04 6.67 -2.83
N THR A 5 5.72 6.73 -2.72
CA THR A 5 4.91 5.77 -1.96
C THR A 5 5.20 4.33 -2.37
N LYS A 6 5.17 4.02 -3.68
CA LYS A 6 5.46 2.66 -4.18
C LYS A 6 6.85 2.20 -3.79
N THR A 7 7.84 3.09 -3.83
CA THR A 7 9.22 2.77 -3.44
C THR A 7 9.31 2.43 -1.95
N ILE A 8 8.67 3.22 -1.08
CA ILE A 8 8.63 2.95 0.36
C ILE A 8 7.91 1.65 0.66
N LEU A 9 6.70 1.44 0.10
CA LEU A 9 5.91 0.22 0.31
C LEU A 9 6.67 -1.04 -0.14
N LYS A 10 7.35 -1.00 -1.30
CA LYS A 10 8.23 -2.10 -1.74
C LYS A 10 9.36 -2.34 -0.74
N LYS A 11 10.02 -1.28 -0.27
CA LYS A 11 11.14 -1.38 0.68
C LYS A 11 10.72 -2.00 2.01
N VAL A 12 9.54 -1.67 2.52
CA VAL A 12 9.05 -2.18 3.82
C VAL A 12 8.23 -3.47 3.72
N SER A 13 8.04 -3.99 2.51
CA SER A 13 7.20 -5.17 2.24
C SER A 13 7.67 -6.48 2.85
N PHE A 14 8.85 -6.50 3.50
CA PHE A 14 9.35 -7.65 4.26
C PHE A 14 8.72 -7.75 5.66
N ASN A 15 8.09 -6.68 6.15
CA ASN A 15 7.43 -6.64 7.45
C ASN A 15 6.01 -6.10 7.28
N SER A 16 5.01 -6.94 7.48
CA SER A 16 3.62 -6.57 7.21
C SER A 16 3.09 -5.48 8.15
N GLU A 17 3.54 -5.42 9.40
CA GLU A 17 3.13 -4.37 10.34
C GLU A 17 3.66 -3.00 9.88
N LEU A 18 4.93 -2.95 9.48
CA LEU A 18 5.53 -1.73 8.94
C LEU A 18 4.90 -1.33 7.60
N PHE A 19 4.59 -2.31 6.74
CA PHE A 19 3.89 -2.07 5.49
C PHE A 19 2.53 -1.43 5.71
N CYS A 20 1.71 -1.96 6.63
CA CYS A 20 0.43 -1.38 7.01
C CYS A 20 0.57 0.07 7.50
N LYS A 21 1.56 0.37 8.36
CA LYS A 21 1.81 1.73 8.87
C LYS A 21 2.18 2.72 7.75
N GLU A 22 3.04 2.31 6.82
CA GLU A 22 3.41 3.16 5.68
C GLU A 22 2.26 3.30 4.67
N LEU A 23 1.42 2.26 4.52
CA LEU A 23 0.23 2.33 3.70
C LEU A 23 -0.79 3.34 4.24
N GLU A 24 -1.05 3.36 5.54
CA GLU A 24 -1.89 4.38 6.17
C GLU A 24 -1.37 5.81 5.95
N LYS A 25 -0.05 6.00 6.09
CA LYS A 25 0.60 7.29 5.78
C LYS A 25 0.43 7.67 4.31
N ALA A 26 0.51 6.71 3.40
CA ALA A 26 0.30 6.97 1.98
C ALA A 26 -1.14 7.43 1.69
N LEU A 27 -2.13 6.76 2.28
CA LEU A 27 -3.55 7.10 2.08
C LEU A 27 -3.91 8.51 2.58
N THR A 28 -3.20 9.04 3.58
CA THR A 28 -3.40 10.41 4.08
C THR A 28 -2.67 11.49 3.27
N ARG A 29 -1.65 11.11 2.49
CA ARG A 29 -0.79 12.04 1.73
C ARG A 29 -1.11 12.12 0.25
N LEU A 30 -1.66 11.05 -0.31
CA LEU A 30 -1.93 10.95 -1.74
C LEU A 30 -3.23 11.65 -2.11
N LEU A 31 -3.27 12.18 -3.33
CA LEU A 31 -4.50 12.71 -3.91
C LEU A 31 -5.51 11.57 -4.21
N PRO A 32 -6.82 11.85 -4.29
CA PRO A 32 -7.83 10.82 -4.53
C PRO A 32 -7.56 9.92 -5.75
N HIS A 33 -7.05 10.50 -6.85
CA HIS A 33 -6.70 9.73 -8.05
C HIS A 33 -5.45 8.86 -7.83
N GLU A 34 -4.44 9.35 -7.11
CA GLU A 34 -3.25 8.55 -6.76
C GLU A 34 -3.63 7.39 -5.81
N ILE A 35 -4.63 7.56 -4.95
CA ILE A 35 -5.15 6.47 -4.11
C ILE A 35 -5.83 5.39 -4.96
N ASN A 36 -6.57 5.77 -6.00
CA ASN A 36 -7.20 4.82 -6.91
C ASN A 36 -6.14 4.02 -7.69
N GLU A 37 -5.10 4.68 -8.19
CA GLU A 37 -3.92 4.04 -8.78
C GLU A 37 -3.25 3.08 -7.79
N LEU A 38 -3.04 3.53 -6.54
CA LEU A 38 -2.44 2.72 -5.49
C LEU A 38 -3.26 1.46 -5.19
N LYS A 39 -4.59 1.56 -5.18
CA LYS A 39 -5.50 0.42 -4.98
C LYS A 39 -5.30 -0.66 -6.03
N ILE A 40 -5.14 -0.27 -7.29
CA ILE A 40 -4.91 -1.19 -8.40
C ILE A 40 -3.55 -1.87 -8.23
N TRP A 41 -2.50 -1.07 -8.02
CA TRP A 41 -1.15 -1.57 -7.83
C TRP A 41 -1.03 -2.51 -6.63
N LEU A 42 -1.69 -2.21 -5.51
CA LEU A 42 -1.65 -3.05 -4.32
C LEU A 42 -2.30 -4.43 -4.53
N ARG A 43 -3.36 -4.53 -5.33
CA ARG A 43 -3.98 -5.82 -5.66
C ARG A 43 -2.99 -6.72 -6.40
N GLU A 44 -2.27 -6.17 -7.37
CA GLU A 44 -1.25 -6.90 -8.12
C GLU A 44 -0.05 -7.24 -7.23
N PHE A 45 0.43 -6.28 -6.45
CA PHE A 45 1.61 -6.43 -5.61
C PHE A 45 1.41 -7.46 -4.49
N THR A 46 0.22 -7.51 -3.90
CA THR A 46 -0.09 -8.45 -2.81
C THR A 46 -0.55 -9.82 -3.29
N ALA A 47 -0.91 -10.00 -4.58
CA ALA A 47 -1.40 -11.28 -5.12
C ALA A 47 -0.44 -12.46 -4.89
N THR A 48 0.87 -12.20 -4.82
CA THR A 48 1.92 -13.19 -4.56
C THR A 48 2.42 -13.19 -3.11
N ARG A 49 1.79 -12.39 -2.23
CA ARG A 49 2.23 -12.09 -0.87
C ARG A 49 1.04 -12.14 0.11
N PRO A 50 0.56 -13.34 0.46
CA PRO A 50 -0.60 -13.50 1.33
C PRO A 50 -0.43 -12.84 2.70
N GLU A 51 0.81 -12.69 3.18
CA GLU A 51 1.17 -12.01 4.43
C GLU A 51 0.80 -10.52 4.46
N LEU A 52 0.54 -9.91 3.30
CA LEU A 52 0.13 -8.52 3.16
C LEU A 52 -1.39 -8.34 2.98
N TYR A 53 -2.15 -9.42 2.84
CA TYR A 53 -3.60 -9.35 2.60
C TYR A 53 -4.37 -8.65 3.72
N PHE A 54 -3.93 -8.77 4.97
CA PHE A 54 -4.60 -8.04 6.05
C PHE A 54 -4.42 -6.52 5.92
N CYS A 55 -3.30 -6.04 5.35
CA CYS A 55 -3.11 -4.61 5.06
C CYS A 55 -4.06 -4.11 3.98
N MET A 56 -4.58 -4.98 3.10
CA MET A 56 -5.59 -4.59 2.11
C MET A 56 -6.93 -4.20 2.73
N ALA A 57 -7.22 -4.60 3.98
CA ALA A 57 -8.41 -4.18 4.70
C ALA A 57 -8.40 -2.68 5.02
N ILE A 58 -7.22 -2.08 5.17
CA ILE A 58 -7.03 -0.64 5.44
C ILE A 58 -7.58 0.21 4.28
N VAL A 59 -7.42 -0.31 3.06
CA VAL A 59 -7.74 0.40 1.81
C VAL A 59 -9.22 0.30 1.42
N LYS A 60 -9.97 -0.60 2.09
CA LYS A 60 -11.41 -0.81 1.88
C LYS A 60 -12.32 0.07 2.74
N LYS A 61 -11.75 0.81 3.71
CA LYS A 61 -12.43 1.92 4.39
C LYS A 61 -12.41 3.17 3.50
#